data_AF-A0A852ZD67-F1
#
_entry.id   AF-A0A852ZD67-F1
#
_cell.length_a   1.000
_cell.length_b   1.000
_cell.length_c   1.000
_cell.angle_alpha   90.00
_cell.angle_beta   90.00
_cell.angle_gamma   90.00
#
_symmetry.space_group_name_H-M   'P 1'
#
loop_
_entity.id
_entity.type
_entity.pdbx_description
1 polymer ?
#
loop_
_entity_poly.entity_id
_entity_poly.type
_entity_poly.pdbx_seq_one_letter_code
_entity_poly.pdbx_strand_id
1 'polypeptide(L)'
;MINAERSPTFYRFDSTEQLQVWRAMDAADEEPVVIYHSHTATEAYPSRTDVAYASEPNAHYVLVSTRDPQEYELRSYSIVDGVVTEEPVEVVESYMFAHTGSDDIPDRG
;
A
#
# COMPACT_ATOMS: atom_id res chain seq x y z
N MET A 1 -3.77 -11.12 7.39
CA MET A 1 -3.57 -11.42 5.97
C MET A 1 -2.64 -12.62 5.83
N ILE A 2 -3.02 -13.61 5.03
CA ILE A 2 -2.20 -14.78 4.70
C ILE A 2 -2.06 -14.81 3.18
N ASN A 3 -0.87 -15.12 2.66
CA ASN A 3 -0.71 -15.36 1.21
C ASN A 3 -1.53 -16.61 0.83
N ALA A 4 -2.63 -16.41 0.11
CA ALA A 4 -3.57 -17.47 -0.26
C ALA A 4 -2.93 -18.53 -1.17
N GLU A 5 -1.93 -18.14 -1.98
CA GLU A 5 -1.23 -19.04 -2.89
C GLU A 5 -0.16 -19.87 -2.16
N ARG A 6 0.23 -19.49 -0.94
CA ARG A 6 1.35 -20.09 -0.18
C ARG A 6 2.65 -20.23 -1.01
N SER A 7 2.79 -19.42 -2.06
CA SER A 7 3.94 -19.45 -2.95
C SER A 7 5.01 -18.47 -2.46
N PRO A 8 6.31 -18.85 -2.45
CA PRO A 8 7.40 -17.95 -2.08
C PRO A 8 7.63 -16.85 -3.13
N THR A 9 7.05 -16.96 -4.32
CA THR A 9 7.28 -16.05 -5.47
C THR A 9 6.00 -15.47 -6.07
N PHE A 10 4.83 -15.92 -5.64
CA PHE A 10 3.55 -15.45 -6.15
C PHE A 10 2.65 -15.04 -4.99
N TYR A 11 2.19 -13.81 -5.04
CA TYR A 11 1.18 -13.30 -4.14
C TYR A 11 -0.15 -13.25 -4.89
N ARG A 12 -1.15 -13.96 -4.36
CA ARG A 12 -2.55 -13.72 -4.71
C ARG A 12 -3.24 -13.29 -3.42
N PHE A 13 -3.82 -12.10 -3.44
CA PHE A 13 -4.86 -11.75 -2.47
C PHE A 13 -5.90 -12.89 -2.50
N ASP A 14 -6.35 -13.37 -1.34
CA ASP A 14 -7.58 -14.15 -1.34
C ASP A 14 -8.66 -13.24 -1.90
N SER A 15 -9.15 -13.55 -3.11
CA SER A 15 -10.14 -12.75 -3.82
C SER A 15 -11.41 -12.56 -3.00
N THR A 16 -11.68 -13.44 -2.03
CA THR A 16 -12.81 -13.36 -1.10
C THR A 16 -12.56 -12.31 -0.02
N GLU A 17 -11.36 -12.29 0.58
CA GLU A 17 -10.99 -11.27 1.58
C GLU A 17 -10.93 -9.88 0.93
N GLN A 18 -10.38 -9.77 -0.27
CA GLN A 18 -10.33 -8.50 -1.02
C GLN A 18 -11.74 -7.97 -1.29
N LEU A 19 -12.64 -8.83 -1.78
CA LEU A 19 -14.02 -8.42 -2.05
C LEU A 19 -14.77 -8.00 -0.78
N GLN A 20 -14.49 -8.61 0.36
CA GLN A 20 -15.10 -8.23 1.63
C GLN A 20 -14.63 -6.86 2.09
N VAL A 21 -13.32 -6.58 2.02
CA VAL A 21 -12.75 -5.27 2.38
C VAL A 21 -13.31 -4.17 1.46
N TRP A 22 -13.39 -4.43 0.14
CA TRP A 22 -13.90 -3.44 -0.82
C TRP A 22 -15.37 -3.11 -0.57
N ARG A 23 -16.19 -4.11 -0.22
CA ARG A 23 -17.59 -3.87 0.19
C ARG A 23 -17.72 -3.10 1.49
N ALA A 24 -16.82 -3.33 2.44
CA ALA A 24 -16.84 -2.61 3.71
C ALA A 24 -16.47 -1.14 3.52
N MET A 25 -15.44 -0.84 2.71
CA MET A 25 -15.04 0.53 2.38
C MET A 25 -16.14 1.26 1.60
N ASP A 26 -16.72 0.64 0.57
CA ASP A 26 -17.83 1.20 -0.20
C ASP A 26 -19.06 1.51 0.69
N ALA A 27 -19.39 0.62 1.62
CA ALA A 27 -20.46 0.85 2.59
C ALA A 27 -20.17 1.99 3.59
N ALA A 28 -18.89 2.33 3.78
CA ALA A 28 -18.41 3.40 4.66
C ALA A 28 -18.09 4.70 3.91
N ASP A 29 -18.29 4.77 2.58
CA ASP A 29 -17.86 5.89 1.72
C ASP A 29 -16.33 6.14 1.82
N GLU A 30 -15.55 5.06 1.94
CA GLU A 30 -14.09 5.07 2.03
C GLU A 30 -13.43 4.63 0.71
N GLU A 31 -12.23 5.15 0.46
CA GLU A 31 -11.39 4.77 -0.68
C GLU A 31 -10.02 4.23 -0.23
N PRO A 32 -9.41 3.31 -0.98
CA PRO A 32 -8.08 2.81 -0.65
C PRO A 32 -7.01 3.89 -0.88
N VAL A 33 -6.38 4.36 0.19
CA VAL A 33 -5.28 5.34 0.12
C VAL A 33 -3.94 4.66 -0.18
N VAL A 34 -3.70 3.47 0.38
CA VAL A 34 -2.45 2.72 0.21
C VAL A 34 -2.74 1.26 -0.07
N ILE A 35 -2.10 0.72 -1.10
CA ILE A 35 -2.05 -0.72 -1.39
C ILE A 35 -0.60 -1.14 -1.30
N TYR A 36 -0.29 -2.16 -0.48
CA TYR A 36 1.08 -2.61 -0.31
C TYR A 36 1.25 -4.12 -0.43
N HIS A 37 2.40 -4.53 -0.96
CA HIS A 37 2.84 -5.92 -0.97
C HIS A 37 4.37 -6.02 -1.01
N SER A 38 4.88 -7.23 -0.79
CA SER A 38 6.32 -7.48 -0.77
C SER A 38 6.81 -8.28 -1.97
N HIS A 39 8.02 -7.94 -2.41
CA HIS A 39 8.79 -8.70 -3.39
C HIS A 39 9.92 -9.43 -2.68
N THR A 40 9.84 -10.76 -2.64
CA THR A 40 10.81 -11.59 -1.91
C THR A 40 12.10 -11.86 -2.68
N ALA A 41 12.10 -11.66 -4.00
CA ALA A 41 13.22 -12.01 -4.88
C ALA A 41 13.58 -10.90 -5.88
N THR A 42 12.84 -9.79 -5.90
CA THR A 42 13.04 -8.68 -6.84
C THR A 42 13.02 -7.35 -6.11
N GLU A 43 13.52 -6.29 -6.75
CA GLU A 43 13.50 -4.93 -6.22
C GLU A 43 12.08 -4.46 -5.89
N ALA A 44 12.01 -3.42 -5.06
CA ALA A 44 10.78 -2.70 -4.77
C ALA A 44 10.35 -1.85 -5.98
N TYR A 45 10.09 -2.49 -7.12
CA TYR A 45 9.63 -1.85 -8.35
C TYR A 45 8.43 -2.62 -8.94
N PRO A 46 7.37 -1.95 -9.42
CA PRO A 46 6.19 -2.64 -9.92
C PRO A 46 6.50 -3.57 -11.10
N SER A 47 6.14 -4.84 -10.96
CA SER A 47 6.19 -5.80 -12.05
C SER A 47 5.10 -5.52 -13.07
N ARG A 48 5.20 -6.15 -14.24
CA ARG A 48 4.13 -6.09 -15.26
C ARG A 48 2.77 -6.55 -14.73
N THR A 49 2.78 -7.51 -13.80
CA THR A 49 1.57 -8.04 -13.18
C THR A 49 0.97 -7.03 -12.20
N ASP A 50 1.81 -6.34 -11.41
CA ASP A 50 1.36 -5.30 -10.48
C ASP A 50 0.69 -4.15 -11.24
N VAL A 51 1.32 -3.68 -12.32
CA VAL A 51 0.77 -2.62 -13.18
C VAL A 51 -0.55 -3.06 -13.84
N ALA A 52 -0.69 -4.33 -14.20
CA ALA A 52 -1.92 -4.85 -14.79
C ALA A 52 -3.09 -4.96 -13.79
N TYR A 53 -2.80 -5.12 -12.50
CA TYR A 53 -3.80 -5.18 -11.43
C TYR A 53 -4.02 -3.85 -10.71
N ALA A 54 -3.24 -2.82 -11.04
CA ALA A 54 -3.42 -1.48 -10.49
C ALA A 54 -4.69 -0.81 -11.04
N SER A 55 -5.79 -0.91 -10.29
CA SER A 55 -7.10 -0.34 -10.65
C SER A 55 -7.46 0.93 -9.88
N GLU A 56 -6.65 1.34 -8.90
CA GLU A 56 -6.96 2.43 -7.99
C GLU A 56 -6.06 3.63 -8.31
N PRO A 57 -6.50 4.58 -9.16
CA PRO A 57 -5.65 5.66 -9.66
C PRO A 57 -5.21 6.66 -8.56
N ASN A 58 -5.96 6.72 -7.46
CA ASN A 58 -5.68 7.59 -6.31
C ASN A 58 -4.84 6.90 -5.23
N ALA A 59 -4.58 5.59 -5.37
CA ALA A 59 -3.87 4.84 -4.35
C ALA A 59 -2.34 4.94 -4.54
N HIS A 60 -1.64 4.98 -3.41
CA HIS A 60 -0.19 4.80 -3.37
C HIS A 60 0.15 3.31 -3.33
N TYR A 61 0.89 2.83 -4.33
CA TYR A 61 1.35 1.44 -4.42
C TYR A 61 2.72 1.31 -3.74
N VAL A 62 2.71 0.83 -2.51
CA VAL A 62 3.92 0.69 -1.69
C VAL A 62 4.50 -0.71 -1.84
N LEU A 63 5.76 -0.78 -2.28
CA LEU A 63 6.48 -2.03 -2.44
C LEU A 63 7.59 -2.15 -1.42
N VAL A 64 7.66 -3.32 -0.80
CA VAL A 64 8.76 -3.68 0.10
C VAL A 64 9.56 -4.82 -0.49
N SER A 65 10.83 -4.60 -0.80
CA SER A 65 11.72 -5.69 -1.20
C SER A 65 12.36 -6.33 0.03
N THR A 66 12.34 -7.66 0.05
CA THR A 66 13.10 -8.49 1.00
C THR A 66 14.08 -9.40 0.26
N ARG A 67 14.51 -9.00 -0.94
CA ARG A 67 15.45 -9.79 -1.76
C ARG A 67 16.82 -9.92 -1.11
N ASP A 68 17.22 -8.90 -0.36
CA ASP A 68 18.44 -8.88 0.43
C ASP A 68 18.09 -9.24 1.89
N PRO A 69 18.84 -10.16 2.53
CA PRO A 69 18.58 -10.54 3.92
C PRO A 69 19.02 -9.50 4.96
N GLN A 70 19.75 -8.46 4.56
CA GLN A 70 20.30 -7.41 5.41
C GLN A 70 19.74 -6.03 5.08
N GLU A 71 19.30 -5.81 3.84
CA GLU A 71 18.72 -4.54 3.39
C GLU A 71 17.25 -4.72 2.97
N TYR A 72 16.41 -3.78 3.39
CA TYR A 72 15.02 -3.69 2.97
C TYR A 72 14.84 -2.42 2.14
N GLU A 73 14.25 -2.56 0.96
CA GLU A 73 13.88 -1.42 0.11
C GLU A 73 12.39 -1.14 0.30
N LEU A 74 12.04 0.10 0.61
CA LEU A 74 10.66 0.58 0.63
C LEU A 74 10.52 1.71 -0.36
N ARG A 75 9.61 1.56 -1.32
CA ARG A 75 9.36 2.55 -2.38
C ARG A 75 7.85 2.71 -2.61
N SER A 76 7.42 3.91 -2.97
CA SER A 76 6.02 4.23 -3.31
C SER A 76 5.90 4.58 -4.78
N TYR A 77 4.77 4.22 -5.39
CA TYR A 77 4.47 4.53 -6.78
C TYR A 77 3.01 4.95 -6.96
N SER A 78 2.81 5.95 -7.82
CA SER A 78 1.53 6.19 -8.48
C SER A 78 1.49 5.41 -9.79
N ILE A 79 0.38 4.71 -10.05
CA ILE A 79 0.17 3.94 -11.28
C ILE A 79 -1.14 4.38 -11.92
N VAL A 80 -1.05 5.15 -13.01
CA VAL A 80 -2.21 5.69 -13.73
C VAL A 80 -2.09 5.36 -15.21
N ASP A 81 -3.12 4.75 -15.80
CA ASP A 81 -3.13 4.31 -17.21
C ASP A 81 -1.89 3.49 -17.60
N GLY A 82 -1.40 2.67 -16.67
CA GLY A 82 -0.19 1.84 -16.84
C GLY A 82 1.13 2.61 -16.76
N VAL A 83 1.10 3.91 -16.49
CA VAL A 83 2.29 4.75 -16.27
C VAL A 83 2.69 4.67 -14.81
N VAL A 84 3.92 4.22 -14.56
CA VAL A 84 4.50 4.11 -13.21
C VAL A 84 5.32 5.36 -12.91
N THR A 85 4.99 6.04 -11.82
CA THR A 85 5.72 7.21 -11.31
C THR A 85 6.13 6.94 -9.88
N GLU A 86 7.43 7.00 -9.58
CA GLU A 86 7.92 6.87 -8.20
C GLU A 86 7.62 8.13 -7.38
N GLU A 87 7.21 7.92 -6.14
CA GLU A 87 6.89 8.97 -5.19
C GLU A 87 7.86 8.93 -4.01
N PRO A 88 8.33 10.09 -3.51
CA PRO A 88 9.20 10.13 -2.35
C PRO A 88 8.47 9.65 -1.09
N VAL A 89 9.17 8.93 -0.22
CA VAL A 89 8.66 8.47 1.07
C VAL A 89 9.45 9.10 2.19
N GLU A 90 8.75 9.70 3.15
CA GLU A 90 9.32 10.20 4.39
C GLU A 90 8.69 9.46 5.57
N VAL A 91 9.53 8.87 6.42
CA VAL A 91 9.08 8.21 7.65
C VAL A 91 9.14 9.24 8.78
N VAL A 92 7.97 9.59 9.32
CA VAL A 92 7.84 10.55 10.42
C VAL A 92 7.85 9.83 11.77
N GLU A 93 8.51 10.41 12.78
CA GLU A 93 8.57 9.83 14.13
C GLU A 93 7.21 9.81 14.84
N SER A 94 6.38 10.83 14.59
CA SER A 94 5.00 10.89 15.07
C SER A 94 4.13 11.73 14.14
N TYR A 95 2.86 11.33 14.01
CA TYR A 95 1.85 12.13 13.33
C TYR A 95 1.20 13.05 14.38
N MET A 96 1.47 14.36 14.29
CA MET A 96 0.83 15.36 15.18
C MET A 96 -0.69 15.50 14.95
N PHE A 97 -1.25 14.89 13.91
CA PHE A 97 -2.67 14.94 13.57
C PHE A 97 -3.17 13.56 13.11
N ALA A 98 -3.01 12.52 13.92
CA ALA A 98 -3.82 11.32 13.74
C ALA A 98 -5.21 11.62 14.29
N HIS A 99 -6.22 11.72 13.42
CA HIS A 99 -7.63 11.96 13.70
C HIS A 99 -8.10 11.53 15.10
N THR A 100 -7.94 12.41 16.08
CA THR A 100 -8.70 12.34 17.32
C THR A 100 -10.06 12.91 17.00
N GLY A 101 -11.08 12.06 17.03
CA GLY A 101 -12.43 12.52 17.26
C GLY A 101 -12.42 13.45 18.50
N SER A 102 -13.08 14.59 18.35
CA SER A 102 -13.26 15.70 19.31
C SER A 102 -11.99 16.45 19.77
N ASP A 103 -11.74 17.56 19.07
CA ASP A 103 -11.41 18.90 19.58
C ASP A 103 -10.23 19.04 20.56
N ASP A 104 -9.01 19.13 20.03
CA ASP A 104 -7.87 19.68 20.77
C ASP A 104 -7.60 21.12 20.32
N ILE A 105 -8.09 22.07 21.11
CA ILE A 105 -7.73 23.49 21.01
C ILE A 105 -6.26 23.64 21.43
N PRO A 106 -5.36 24.18 20.60
CA PRO A 106 -3.98 24.39 21.00
C PRO A 106 -3.90 25.52 22.04
N ASP A 107 -3.25 25.21 23.16
CA ASP A 107 -2.98 26.15 24.24
C ASP A 107 -2.12 27.31 23.71
N ARG A 108 -2.58 28.55 23.92
CA ARG A 108 -1.87 29.75 23.46
C ARG A 108 -0.80 30.13 24.47
N GLY A 109 0.47 30.00 24.06
CA GLY A 109 1.59 30.73 24.67
C GLY A 109 1.61 32.20 24.27
#